data_AF-A0A7J0CZM0-F1
#
_entry.id   AF-A0A7J0CZM0-F1
#
_cell.length_a   1.000
_cell.length_b   1.000
_cell.length_c   1.000
_cell.angle_alpha   90.00
_cell.angle_beta   90.00
_cell.angle_gamma   90.00
#
_symmetry.space_group_name_H-M   'P 1'
#
loop_
_entity.id
_entity.type
_entity.pdbx_description
1 polymer ?
#
loop_
_entity_poly.entity_id
_entity_poly.type
_entity_poly.pdbx_seq_one_letter_code
_entity_poly.pdbx_strand_id
1 'polypeptide(L)'
;MAYRPSKKMRKTLLGGGAVVVLAGLNAPAALSFAEDQYHAYKIAQPKYQAEYGSWQRVDIPKEYRTNAIHAALLHTGKVLIVAGSGNDEKNFDAGTFDTVLWDPAENVFQKIPTPRTSSAAATPSSRTGGC
;
A
#
# COMPACT_ATOMS: atom_id res chain seq x y z
N MET A 1 -53.06 -17.13 -36.11
CA MET A 1 -52.90 -15.66 -36.26
C MET A 1 -51.62 -15.25 -35.54
N ALA A 2 -50.67 -14.60 -36.23
CA ALA A 2 -49.45 -14.11 -35.59
C ALA A 2 -49.76 -12.81 -34.83
N TYR A 3 -49.48 -12.79 -33.52
CA TYR A 3 -49.68 -11.61 -32.68
C TYR A 3 -48.71 -10.49 -33.11
N ARG A 4 -49.24 -9.29 -33.40
CA ARG A 4 -48.46 -8.13 -33.85
C ARG A 4 -48.47 -7.03 -32.77
N PRO A 5 -47.35 -6.80 -32.07
CA PRO A 5 -47.24 -5.77 -31.06
C PRO A 5 -47.63 -4.37 -31.54
N SER A 6 -48.31 -3.60 -30.69
CA SER A 6 -48.55 -2.17 -30.97
C SER A 6 -47.24 -1.37 -30.91
N LYS A 7 -47.17 -0.26 -31.66
CA LYS A 7 -45.99 0.64 -31.63
C LYS A 7 -45.69 1.16 -30.21
N LYS A 8 -46.73 1.40 -29.39
CA LYS A 8 -46.59 1.82 -27.99
C LYS A 8 -45.92 0.72 -27.16
N MET A 9 -46.37 -0.53 -27.28
CA MET A 9 -45.80 -1.65 -26.53
C MET A 9 -44.31 -1.87 -26.88
N ARG A 10 -43.96 -1.79 -28.16
CA ARG A 10 -42.56 -1.91 -28.60
C ARG A 10 -41.68 -0.80 -28.02
N LYS A 11 -42.16 0.45 -28.01
CA LYS A 11 -41.42 1.59 -27.43
C LYS A 11 -41.20 1.41 -25.93
N THR A 12 -42.22 0.94 -25.20
CA THR A 12 -42.10 0.66 -23.76
C THR A 12 -41.11 -0.45 -23.47
N LEU A 13 -41.14 -1.56 -24.22
CA LEU A 13 -40.19 -2.66 -24.03
C LEU A 13 -38.76 -2.23 -24.33
N LEU A 14 -38.53 -1.49 -25.41
CA LEU A 14 -37.20 -0.98 -25.74
C LEU A 14 -36.69 0.04 -24.72
N GLY A 15 -37.54 0.98 -24.28
CA GLY A 15 -37.18 1.97 -23.28
C GLY A 15 -36.91 1.35 -21.91
N GLY A 16 -37.81 0.48 -21.44
CA GLY A 16 -37.63 -0.26 -20.19
C GLY A 16 -36.40 -1.17 -20.23
N GLY A 17 -36.20 -1.89 -21.34
CA GLY A 17 -35.02 -2.72 -21.56
C GLY A 17 -33.72 -1.91 -21.51
N ALA A 18 -33.68 -0.74 -22.14
CA ALA A 18 -32.53 0.16 -22.08
C ALA A 18 -32.23 0.60 -20.64
N VAL A 19 -33.26 0.95 -19.85
CA VAL A 19 -33.08 1.31 -18.43
C VAL A 19 -32.54 0.13 -17.62
N VAL A 20 -33.07 -1.08 -17.82
CA VAL A 20 -32.60 -2.29 -17.11
C VAL A 20 -31.14 -2.58 -17.45
N VAL A 21 -30.75 -2.47 -18.72
CA VAL A 21 -29.36 -2.65 -19.15
C VAL A 21 -28.45 -1.59 -18.50
N LEU A 22 -28.84 -0.32 -18.55
CA LEU A 22 -28.06 0.76 -17.90
C LEU A 22 -27.93 0.54 -16.40
N ALA A 23 -29.01 0.15 -15.72
CA ALA A 23 -28.98 -0.17 -14.29
C ALA A 23 -28.04 -1.36 -14.03
N GLY A 24 -28.14 -2.44 -14.81
CA GLY A 24 -27.28 -3.62 -14.68
C GLY A 24 -25.80 -3.31 -14.91
N LEU A 25 -25.47 -2.43 -15.86
CA LEU A 25 -24.09 -2.02 -16.13
C LEU A 25 -23.50 -1.11 -15.03
N ASN A 26 -24.34 -0.37 -14.29
CA ASN A 26 -23.89 0.53 -13.22
C ASN A 26 -24.04 -0.06 -11.80
N ALA A 27 -24.90 -1.08 -11.62
CA ALA A 27 -25.17 -1.68 -10.33
C ALA A 27 -23.89 -2.18 -9.60
N PRO A 28 -22.92 -2.84 -10.26
CA PRO A 28 -21.70 -3.26 -9.58
C PRO A 28 -20.91 -2.10 -8.95
N ALA A 29 -20.77 -0.97 -9.66
CA ALA A 29 -20.06 0.20 -9.16
C ALA A 29 -20.82 0.90 -8.02
N ALA A 30 -22.14 0.97 -8.12
CA ALA A 30 -22.98 1.53 -7.05
C ALA A 30 -22.93 0.66 -5.79
N LEU A 31 -22.95 -0.67 -5.93
CA LEU A 31 -22.85 -1.61 -4.83
C LEU A 31 -21.46 -1.55 -4.18
N SER A 32 -20.37 -1.59 -4.97
CA SER A 32 -19.02 -1.52 -4.41
C SER A 32 -18.78 -0.21 -3.65
N PHE A 33 -19.26 0.92 -4.18
CA PHE A 33 -19.18 2.20 -3.48
C PHE A 33 -19.96 2.18 -2.15
N ALA A 34 -21.18 1.65 -2.15
CA ALA A 34 -21.99 1.55 -0.94
C ALA A 34 -21.35 0.63 0.11
N GLU A 35 -20.78 -0.50 -0.33
CA GLU A 35 -20.03 -1.43 0.52
C GLU A 35 -18.80 -0.75 1.14
N ASP A 36 -18.01 -0.02 0.36
CA ASP A 36 -16.84 0.72 0.84
C ASP A 36 -17.21 1.79 1.87
N GLN A 37 -18.26 2.58 1.60
CA GLN A 37 -18.75 3.60 2.53
C GLN A 37 -19.28 2.98 3.83
N TYR A 38 -20.04 1.90 3.72
CA TYR A 38 -20.55 1.19 4.89
C TYR A 38 -19.41 0.55 5.71
N HIS A 39 -18.41 -0.03 5.03
CA HIS A 39 -17.23 -0.59 5.69
C HIS A 39 -16.47 0.50 6.44
N ALA A 40 -16.17 1.64 5.79
CA ALA A 40 -15.51 2.79 6.41
C ALA A 40 -16.28 3.31 7.63
N TYR A 41 -17.60 3.44 7.52
CA TYR A 41 -18.47 3.82 8.64
C TYR A 41 -18.38 2.82 9.79
N LYS A 42 -18.46 1.52 9.50
CA LYS A 42 -18.47 0.44 10.50
C LYS A 42 -17.15 0.37 11.26
N ILE A 43 -16.01 0.46 10.58
CA ILE A 43 -14.69 0.39 11.23
C ILE A 43 -14.34 1.67 12.01
N ALA A 44 -15.00 2.79 11.71
CA ALA A 44 -14.84 4.04 12.43
C ALA A 44 -15.65 4.11 13.75
N GLN A 45 -16.53 3.14 14.03
CA GLN A 45 -17.35 3.17 15.23
C GLN A 45 -16.54 2.95 16.51
N PRO A 46 -16.76 3.70 17.60
CA PRO A 46 -16.01 3.55 18.85
C PRO A 46 -16.08 2.14 19.43
N LYS A 47 -17.26 1.51 19.37
CA LYS A 47 -17.44 0.12 19.83
C LYS A 47 -16.61 -0.87 19.00
N TYR A 48 -16.56 -0.67 17.68
CA TYR A 48 -15.76 -1.50 16.79
C TYR A 48 -14.27 -1.31 17.09
N GLN A 49 -13.80 -0.07 17.23
CA GLN A 49 -12.40 0.23 17.53
C GLN A 49 -11.96 -0.27 18.90
N ALA A 50 -12.84 -0.22 19.90
CA ALA A 50 -12.57 -0.76 21.23
C ALA A 50 -12.40 -2.30 21.23
N GLU A 51 -13.10 -3.00 20.32
CA GLU A 51 -13.05 -4.46 20.23
C GLU A 51 -11.92 -4.96 19.31
N TYR A 52 -11.68 -4.27 18.19
CA TYR A 52 -10.78 -4.74 17.12
C TYR A 52 -9.57 -3.84 16.86
N GLY A 53 -9.48 -2.67 17.49
CA GLY A 53 -8.47 -1.65 17.18
C GLY A 53 -8.76 -0.89 15.88
N SER A 54 -7.76 -0.15 15.40
CA SER A 54 -7.81 0.56 14.11
C SER A 54 -6.45 0.60 13.45
N TRP A 55 -6.44 0.71 12.12
CA TRP A 55 -5.24 0.87 11.32
C TRP A 55 -5.21 2.27 10.73
N GLN A 56 -4.03 2.90 10.74
CA GLN A 56 -3.80 4.18 10.10
C GLN A 56 -2.56 4.11 9.21
N ARG A 57 -2.62 4.77 8.07
CA ARG A 57 -1.46 4.95 7.20
C ARG A 57 -0.58 6.07 7.78
N VAL A 58 0.72 5.82 7.82
CA VAL A 58 1.73 6.84 8.13
C VAL A 58 2.21 7.44 6.82
N ASP A 59 2.01 8.74 6.64
CA ASP A 59 2.46 9.45 5.44
C ASP A 59 3.93 9.86 5.58
N ILE A 60 4.79 9.17 4.83
CA ILE A 60 6.23 9.43 4.79
C ILE A 60 6.52 10.40 3.62
N PRO A 61 7.18 11.56 3.85
CA PRO A 61 7.58 12.48 2.80
C PRO A 61 8.50 11.80 1.78
N LYS A 62 8.41 12.20 0.51
CA LYS A 62 9.02 11.49 -0.63
C LYS A 62 10.53 11.33 -0.47
N GLU A 63 11.19 12.33 0.08
CA GLU A 63 12.62 12.39 0.36
C GLU A 63 13.08 11.36 1.40
N TYR A 64 12.20 10.89 2.29
CA TYR A 64 12.49 9.86 3.30
C TYR A 64 11.92 8.49 2.93
N ARG A 65 11.23 8.37 1.78
CA ARG A 65 10.74 7.06 1.33
C ARG A 65 11.92 6.20 0.94
N THR A 66 11.95 5.02 1.51
CA THR A 66 12.91 3.98 1.17
C THR A 66 12.21 2.63 1.21
N ASN A 67 12.77 1.63 0.52
CA ASN A 67 12.24 0.27 0.57
C ASN A 67 12.65 -0.35 1.90
N ALA A 68 11.86 -0.11 2.93
CA ALA A 68 12.09 -0.64 4.27
C ALA A 68 12.16 -2.18 4.25
N ILE A 69 13.35 -2.74 4.49
CA ILE A 69 13.57 -4.20 4.57
C ILE A 69 13.60 -4.64 6.03
N HIS A 70 14.24 -3.85 6.89
CA HIS A 70 14.35 -4.11 8.33
C HIS A 70 13.89 -2.91 9.14
N ALA A 71 13.27 -3.16 10.29
CA ALA A 71 12.92 -2.13 11.26
C ALA A 71 13.27 -2.58 12.68
N ALA A 72 13.75 -1.66 13.51
CA ALA A 72 14.06 -1.90 14.92
C ALA A 72 13.54 -0.74 15.78
N LEU A 73 12.86 -1.07 16.88
CA LEU A 73 12.51 -0.09 17.91
C LEU A 73 13.73 0.18 18.80
N LEU A 74 14.13 1.44 18.91
CA LEU A 74 15.24 1.87 19.74
C LEU A 74 14.79 2.14 21.18
N HIS A 75 15.73 2.09 22.12
CA HIS A 75 15.47 2.43 23.53
C HIS A 75 15.01 3.89 23.74
N THR A 76 15.20 4.75 22.74
CA THR A 76 14.72 6.14 22.72
C THR A 76 13.24 6.27 22.32
N GLY A 77 12.59 5.17 21.93
CA GLY A 77 11.22 5.16 21.40
C GLY A 77 11.13 5.45 19.89
N LYS A 78 12.24 5.82 19.25
CA LYS A 78 12.32 6.00 17.79
C LYS A 78 12.45 4.66 17.07
N VAL A 79 12.01 4.60 15.81
CA VAL A 79 12.10 3.42 14.97
C VAL A 79 13.19 3.63 13.91
N LEU A 80 14.19 2.76 13.91
CA LEU A 80 15.22 2.72 12.87
C LEU A 80 14.75 1.83 11.73
N ILE A 81 14.62 2.40 10.53
CA ILE A 81 14.20 1.72 9.30
C ILE A 81 15.42 1.61 8.40
N VAL A 82 15.85 0.38 8.12
CA VAL A 82 17.02 0.08 7.30
C VAL A 82 16.57 -0.52 5.98
N ALA A 83 16.90 0.15 4.88
CA ALA A 83 16.62 -0.35 3.53
C ALA A 83 17.85 -0.96 2.88
N GLY A 84 19.05 -0.50 3.21
CA GLY A 84 20.25 -0.84 2.45
C GLY A 84 20.09 -0.35 1.01
N SER A 85 20.35 -1.22 0.02
CA SER A 85 20.09 -0.89 -1.40
C SER A 85 18.60 -0.83 -1.74
N GLY A 86 17.74 -1.28 -0.83
CA GLY A 86 16.30 -1.32 -1.04
C GLY A 86 15.86 -2.37 -2.06
N ASN A 87 16.63 -3.44 -2.24
CA ASN A 87 16.43 -4.43 -3.30
C ASN A 87 16.49 -3.83 -4.72
N ASP A 88 17.31 -2.79 -4.90
CA ASP A 88 17.59 -2.13 -6.18
C ASP A 88 19.07 -2.34 -6.55
N GLU A 89 19.32 -2.98 -7.70
CA GLU A 89 20.66 -3.30 -8.22
C GLU A 89 21.48 -2.03 -8.52
N LYS A 90 20.85 -0.96 -9.00
CA LYS A 90 21.55 0.30 -9.27
C LYS A 90 22.05 0.95 -7.99
N ASN A 91 21.24 0.91 -6.92
CA ASN A 91 21.65 1.42 -5.62
C ASN A 91 22.77 0.57 -5.02
N PHE A 92 22.72 -0.74 -5.23
CA PHE A 92 23.77 -1.65 -4.81
C PHE A 92 25.10 -1.37 -5.53
N ASP A 93 25.09 -1.26 -6.85
CA ASP A 93 26.27 -0.96 -7.67
C ASP A 93 26.85 0.43 -7.36
N ALA A 94 25.97 1.40 -7.06
CA ALA A 94 26.36 2.74 -6.63
C ALA A 94 26.87 2.79 -5.18
N GLY A 95 26.72 1.71 -4.39
CA GLY A 95 27.04 1.67 -2.96
C GLY A 95 26.19 2.65 -2.13
N THR A 96 24.96 2.92 -2.58
CA THR A 96 24.01 3.82 -1.91
C THR A 96 23.13 3.01 -0.97
N PHE A 97 23.20 3.32 0.32
CA PHE A 97 22.46 2.62 1.37
C PHE A 97 21.66 3.62 2.20
N ASP A 98 20.34 3.48 2.19
CA ASP A 98 19.43 4.36 2.92
C ASP A 98 19.05 3.76 4.28
N THR A 99 19.14 4.61 5.30
CA THR A 99 18.61 4.35 6.64
C THR A 99 17.82 5.57 7.09
N VAL A 100 16.63 5.36 7.62
CA VAL A 100 15.73 6.42 8.08
C VAL A 100 15.38 6.18 9.54
N LEU A 101 15.51 7.23 10.34
CA LEU A 101 15.04 7.26 11.72
C LEU A 101 13.68 7.94 11.75
N TRP A 102 12.67 7.26 12.26
CA TRP A 102 11.31 7.77 12.43
C TRP A 102 11.02 7.98 13.91
N ASP A 103 10.58 9.18 14.29
CA ASP A 103 10.03 9.46 15.60
C ASP A 103 8.48 9.36 15.53
N PRO A 104 7.87 8.32 16.13
CA PRO A 104 6.43 8.10 16.03
C PRO A 104 5.60 9.10 16.86
N ALA A 105 6.20 9.78 17.85
CA ALA A 105 5.47 10.73 18.69
C ALA A 105 5.27 12.07 17.98
N GLU A 106 6.31 12.55 17.28
CA GLU A 106 6.28 13.81 16.55
C GLU A 106 6.02 13.63 15.04
N ASN A 107 6.02 12.38 14.56
CA ASN A 107 5.96 12.00 13.15
C ASN A 107 7.04 12.68 12.30
N VAL A 108 8.27 12.71 12.82
CA VAL A 108 9.44 13.32 12.18
C VAL A 108 10.36 12.23 11.61
N PHE A 109 10.97 12.51 10.47
CA PHE A 109 11.86 11.60 9.76
C PHE A 109 13.24 12.23 9.58
N GLN A 110 14.28 11.42 9.75
CA GLN A 110 15.66 11.84 9.55
C GLN A 110 16.42 10.77 8.77
N LYS A 111 17.18 11.19 7.74
CA LYS A 111 18.13 10.29 7.09
C LYS A 111 19.36 10.11 7.96
N ILE A 112 19.74 8.86 8.18
CA ILE A 112 20.98 8.51 8.85
C ILE A 112 21.98 8.09 7.76
N PRO A 113 23.16 8.73 7.68
CA PRO A 113 24.21 8.28 6.78
C PRO A 113 24.57 6.83 7.10
N THR A 114 24.36 5.93 6.15
CA THR A 114 24.79 4.54 6.27
C THR A 114 26.22 4.44 5.73
N PRO A 115 27.26 4.31 6.56
CA PRO A 115 28.61 4.09 6.06
C PRO A 115 28.67 2.77 5.30
N ARG A 116 29.53 2.71 4.27
CA ARG A 116 29.72 1.55 3.39
C ARG A 116 30.37 0.39 4.16
N THR A 117 29.62 -0.28 5.03
CA THR A 117 29.90 -1.63 5.56
C THR A 117 28.75 -2.09 6.47
N SER A 118 27.74 -2.71 5.88
CA SER A 118 26.84 -3.64 6.59
C SER A 118 26.40 -4.74 5.62
N SER A 119 27.35 -5.29 4.86
CA SER A 119 27.20 -6.62 4.27
C SER A 119 27.91 -7.59 5.21
N ALA A 120 27.24 -8.69 5.53
CA ALA A 120 27.74 -9.74 6.39
C ALA A 120 29.18 -10.14 6.06
N ALA A 121 29.95 -10.42 7.11
CA ALA A 121 31.27 -11.05 7.14
C ALA A 121 31.74 -11.66 5.81
N ALA A 122 32.46 -10.88 5.00
CA ALA A 122 33.40 -11.45 4.05
C ALA A 122 34.70 -11.74 4.81
N THR A 123 34.76 -12.91 5.46
CA THR A 123 36.03 -13.49 5.89
C THR A 123 36.93 -13.55 4.65
N PRO A 124 38.10 -12.90 4.62
CA PRO A 124 39.02 -13.11 3.53
C PRO A 124 39.49 -14.57 3.62
N SER A 125 39.01 -15.40 2.69
CA SER A 125 39.58 -16.71 2.45
C SER A 125 41.05 -16.50 2.10
N SER A 126 41.93 -16.79 3.05
CA SER A 126 43.35 -16.99 2.82
C SER A 126 43.52 -18.15 1.85
N ARG A 127 43.61 -17.86 0.56
CA ARG A 127 44.08 -18.83 -0.44
C ARG A 127 45.53 -18.50 -0.75
N THR A 128 46.39 -19.19 -0.01
CA THR A 128 47.80 -19.42 -0.32
C THR A 128 47.97 -19.90 -1.76
N GLY A 129 48.75 -19.15 -2.54
CA GLY A 129 49.58 -19.63 -3.65
C GLY A 129 50.85 -18.78 -3.57
N GLY A 130 52.03 -19.30 -3.27
CA GLY A 130 52.62 -20.52 -3.80
C GLY A 130 53.66 -20.06 -4.83
N CYS A 131 54.92 -20.02 -4.40
CA CYS A 131 56.11 -19.82 -5.24
C CYS A 131 56.26 -20.94 -6.26
#